data_AF-U7Q3P6-F1
#
_entry.id   AF-U7Q3P6-F1
#
_cell.length_a   1.000
_cell.length_b   1.000
_cell.length_c   1.000
_cell.angle_alpha   90.00
_cell.angle_beta   90.00
_cell.angle_gamma   90.00
#
_symmetry.space_group_name_H-M   'P 1'
#
loop_
_entity.id
_entity.type
_entity.pdbx_description
1 polymer ?
#
loop_
_entity_poly.entity_id
_entity_poly.type
_entity_poly.pdbx_seq_one_letter_code
_entity_poly.pdbx_strand_id
1 'polypeptide(L)'
;MDPAATLTHVRAHWAGILPSSPVYSLFFAGIRIVDARREDVGSDSSSGGRILAHLPVGGIHVNSKNILHGAVSAALVDWAGGMAIAAATGRSQTGVSVDIHISYVAAAREGDELEIEAWVQRVGGTLAYTSVEIRRRKLPPLPSNGDDSHDGDDHRADGSQDGGDHKKVDPYAVAKTRGPVVARGSHTKYVAYGEPRKVPPAAETKPEAAKAVEAAETEEHRSRKGT
;
A
#
# COMPACT_ATOMS: atom_id res chain seq x y z
N MET A 1 8.92 -9.34 -13.54
CA MET A 1 9.14 -7.89 -13.70
C MET A 1 10.34 -7.54 -12.85
N ASP A 2 11.31 -6.81 -13.37
CA ASP A 2 12.42 -6.31 -12.55
C ASP A 2 11.92 -5.22 -11.56
N PRO A 3 12.73 -4.83 -10.57
CA PRO A 3 12.33 -3.80 -9.59
C PRO A 3 12.00 -2.44 -10.22
N ALA A 4 12.73 -1.99 -11.25
CA ALA A 4 12.51 -0.68 -11.86
C ALA A 4 11.17 -0.61 -12.61
N ALA A 5 10.83 -1.67 -13.34
CA ALA A 5 9.53 -1.83 -13.98
C ALA A 5 8.39 -1.95 -12.95
N THR A 6 8.63 -2.66 -11.83
CA THR A 6 7.66 -2.76 -10.73
C THR A 6 7.39 -1.39 -10.10
N LEU A 7 8.43 -0.61 -9.81
CA LEU A 7 8.32 0.76 -9.30
C LEU A 7 7.57 1.68 -10.26
N THR A 8 7.85 1.58 -11.56
CA THR A 8 7.14 2.34 -12.59
C THR A 8 5.66 1.99 -12.61
N HIS A 9 5.32 0.70 -12.57
CA HIS A 9 3.93 0.22 -12.51
C HIS A 9 3.19 0.76 -11.28
N VAL A 10 3.78 0.63 -10.08
CA VAL A 10 3.13 1.05 -8.83
C VAL A 10 2.95 2.57 -8.81
N ARG A 11 3.92 3.35 -9.30
CA ARG A 11 3.77 4.82 -9.42
C ARG A 11 2.69 5.22 -10.42
N ALA A 12 2.60 4.54 -11.56
CA ALA A 12 1.54 4.78 -12.54
C ALA A 12 0.15 4.44 -11.96
N HIS A 13 0.04 3.34 -11.23
CA HIS A 13 -1.18 2.95 -10.52
C HIS A 13 -1.58 4.01 -9.49
N TRP A 14 -0.64 4.48 -8.67
CA TRP A 14 -0.88 5.56 -7.71
C TRP A 14 -1.35 6.85 -8.39
N ALA A 15 -0.67 7.28 -9.46
CA ALA A 15 -1.05 8.45 -10.24
C ALA A 15 -2.47 8.36 -10.83
N GLY A 16 -2.94 7.15 -11.17
CA GLY A 16 -4.32 6.92 -11.62
C GLY A 16 -5.36 7.01 -10.50
N ILE A 17 -5.01 6.66 -9.26
CA ILE A 17 -5.94 6.75 -8.11
C ILE A 17 -6.08 8.19 -7.63
N LEU A 18 -4.96 8.90 -7.48
CA LEU A 18 -4.89 10.18 -6.76
C LEU A 18 -5.99 11.17 -7.17
N PRO A 19 -6.25 11.46 -8.47
CA PRO A 19 -7.28 12.42 -8.89
C PRO A 19 -8.72 12.04 -8.50
N SER A 20 -8.97 10.74 -8.26
CA SER A 20 -10.30 10.21 -7.97
C SER A 20 -10.53 9.89 -6.48
N SER A 21 -9.52 10.12 -5.63
CA SER A 21 -9.61 9.86 -4.18
C SER A 21 -9.42 11.16 -3.39
N PRO A 22 -10.51 11.83 -2.98
CA PRO A 22 -10.42 13.06 -2.18
C PRO A 22 -9.66 12.87 -0.87
N VAL A 23 -9.86 11.73 -0.18
CA VAL A 23 -9.18 11.44 1.09
C VAL A 23 -7.68 11.28 0.89
N TYR A 24 -7.25 10.53 -0.12
CA TYR A 24 -5.82 10.38 -0.39
C TYR A 24 -5.21 11.66 -0.98
N SER A 25 -5.96 12.42 -1.78
CA SER A 25 -5.51 13.74 -2.24
C SER A 25 -5.23 14.68 -1.08
N LEU A 26 -6.10 14.67 -0.07
CA LEU A 26 -5.92 15.52 1.11
C LEU A 26 -4.72 15.10 1.96
N PHE A 27 -4.59 13.81 2.27
CA PHE A 27 -3.54 13.33 3.18
C PHE A 27 -2.21 13.04 2.50
N PHE A 28 -2.18 12.68 1.22
CA PHE A 28 -1.01 12.06 0.59
C PHE A 28 -0.50 12.83 -0.62
N ALA A 29 -0.86 14.11 -0.79
CA ALA A 29 -0.33 14.94 -1.87
C ALA A 29 1.22 14.97 -1.92
N GLY A 30 1.88 14.89 -0.76
CA GLY A 30 3.33 14.87 -0.64
C GLY A 30 3.97 13.48 -0.57
N ILE A 31 3.21 12.39 -0.73
CA ILE A 31 3.76 11.03 -0.60
C ILE A 31 4.62 10.67 -1.80
N ARG A 32 5.75 10.01 -1.56
CA ARG A 32 6.69 9.56 -2.59
C ARG A 32 6.95 8.06 -2.43
N ILE A 33 6.58 7.27 -3.42
CA ILE A 33 6.97 5.85 -3.49
C ILE A 33 8.42 5.81 -3.99
N VAL A 34 9.34 5.34 -3.16
CA VAL A 34 10.79 5.35 -3.42
C VAL A 34 11.31 3.98 -3.87
N ASP A 35 10.62 2.90 -3.51
CA ASP A 35 10.95 1.55 -3.96
C ASP A 35 9.69 0.71 -4.14
N ALA A 36 9.72 -0.22 -5.10
CA ALA A 36 8.73 -1.26 -5.23
C ALA A 36 9.33 -2.48 -5.93
N ARG A 37 9.04 -3.65 -5.42
CA ARG A 37 9.58 -4.91 -5.94
C ARG A 37 8.61 -6.06 -5.73
N ARG A 38 8.77 -7.09 -6.54
CA ARG A 38 8.18 -8.41 -6.28
C ARG A 38 9.07 -9.15 -5.30
N GLU A 39 8.46 -9.95 -4.44
CA GLU A 39 9.18 -10.83 -3.52
C GLU A 39 8.64 -12.26 -3.68
N ASP A 40 9.51 -13.26 -3.55
CA ASP A 40 9.08 -14.65 -3.44
C ASP A 40 8.60 -14.89 -2.01
N VAL A 41 7.33 -15.28 -1.85
CA VAL A 41 6.72 -15.48 -0.52
C VAL A 41 6.54 -16.97 -0.29
N GLY A 42 7.65 -17.65 -0.03
CA GLY A 42 7.67 -19.08 0.32
C GLY A 42 7.44 -20.04 -0.84
N SER A 43 7.20 -21.32 -0.51
CA SER A 43 7.21 -22.45 -1.46
C SER A 43 6.01 -22.51 -2.38
N ASP A 44 4.87 -21.97 -1.95
CA ASP A 44 3.68 -21.89 -2.79
C ASP A 44 3.93 -20.77 -3.79
N SER A 45 3.62 -20.95 -5.08
CA SER A 45 3.85 -19.99 -6.18
C SER A 45 3.10 -18.64 -6.05
N SER A 46 2.82 -18.18 -4.83
CA SER A 46 2.23 -16.90 -4.46
C SER A 46 3.25 -15.79 -4.71
N SER A 47 2.94 -14.90 -5.63
CA SER A 47 3.74 -13.69 -5.83
C SER A 47 3.54 -12.70 -4.69
N GLY A 48 4.64 -12.33 -4.03
CA GLY A 48 4.69 -11.21 -3.11
C GLY A 48 4.98 -9.89 -3.81
N GLY A 49 4.74 -8.82 -3.07
CA GLY A 49 5.04 -7.47 -3.48
C GLY A 49 5.35 -6.64 -2.25
N ARG A 50 6.26 -5.69 -2.41
CA ARG A 50 6.68 -4.80 -1.34
C ARG A 50 6.92 -3.42 -1.89
N ILE A 51 6.57 -2.41 -1.10
CA ILE A 51 6.76 -1.00 -1.43
C ILE A 51 7.37 -0.27 -0.25
N LEU A 52 8.13 0.77 -0.56
CA LEU A 52 8.61 1.75 0.40
C LEU A 52 8.18 3.14 -0.06
N ALA A 53 7.61 3.92 0.84
CA ALA A 53 7.20 5.29 0.58
C ALA A 53 7.60 6.23 1.71
N HIS A 54 7.75 7.51 1.37
CA HIS A 54 8.03 8.58 2.33
C HIS A 54 6.94 9.65 2.30
N LEU A 55 6.52 10.14 3.47
CA LEU A 55 5.53 11.20 3.61
C LEU A 55 6.01 12.25 4.64
N PRO A 56 6.30 13.49 4.21
CA PRO A 56 6.57 14.59 5.14
C PRO A 56 5.34 14.89 6.01
N VAL A 57 5.52 14.96 7.32
CA VAL A 57 4.43 15.28 8.24
C VAL A 57 4.27 16.79 8.33
N GLY A 58 3.27 17.32 7.63
CA GLY A 58 2.73 18.68 7.84
C GLY A 58 1.46 18.72 8.69
N GLY A 59 0.95 19.92 8.97
CA GLY A 59 -0.20 20.14 9.84
C GLY A 59 -1.51 19.45 9.44
N ILE A 60 -1.68 19.14 8.15
CA ILE A 60 -2.84 18.36 7.67
C ILE A 60 -2.88 16.92 8.24
N HIS A 61 -1.75 16.39 8.71
CA HIS A 61 -1.66 15.00 9.17
C HIS A 61 -1.82 14.82 10.68
N VAL A 62 -1.75 15.90 11.45
CA VAL A 62 -1.71 15.82 12.93
C VAL A 62 -3.09 16.10 13.54
N ASN A 63 -3.27 15.63 14.78
CA ASN A 63 -4.46 15.90 15.58
C ASN A 63 -4.25 17.10 16.53
N SER A 64 -5.24 17.37 17.39
CA SER A 64 -5.21 18.46 18.38
C SER A 64 -4.09 18.36 19.44
N LYS A 65 -3.35 17.24 19.50
CA LYS A 65 -2.18 17.04 20.36
C LYS A 65 -0.85 17.17 19.59
N ASN A 66 -0.89 17.67 18.36
CA ASN A 66 0.26 17.82 17.46
C ASN A 66 1.05 16.51 17.27
N ILE A 67 0.32 15.39 17.16
CA ILE A 67 0.84 14.09 16.79
C ILE A 67 0.05 13.52 15.61
N LEU A 68 0.66 12.62 14.83
CA LEU A 68 0.04 11.95 13.70
C LEU A 68 -1.35 11.42 14.07
N HIS A 69 -2.35 11.86 13.33
CA HIS A 69 -3.72 11.49 13.57
C HIS A 69 -3.93 10.00 13.26
N GLY A 70 -4.66 9.28 14.11
CA GLY A 70 -4.92 7.85 13.91
C GLY A 70 -5.57 7.53 12.56
N ALA A 71 -6.54 8.34 12.14
CA ALA A 71 -7.14 8.29 10.81
C ALA A 71 -6.14 8.38 9.63
N VAL A 72 -5.07 9.17 9.76
CA VAL A 72 -4.03 9.25 8.71
C VAL A 72 -3.22 7.96 8.66
N SER A 73 -2.88 7.39 9.83
CA SER A 73 -2.23 6.08 9.90
C SER A 73 -3.12 4.98 9.28
N ALA A 74 -4.44 5.04 9.52
CA ALA A 74 -5.39 4.12 8.93
C ALA A 74 -5.45 4.22 7.40
N ALA A 75 -5.54 5.45 6.89
CA ALA A 75 -5.50 5.70 5.46
C ALA A 75 -4.18 5.24 4.83
N LEU A 76 -3.04 5.39 5.53
CA LEU A 76 -1.73 4.90 5.06
C LEU A 76 -1.70 3.38 4.98
N VAL A 77 -2.25 2.67 5.97
CA VAL A 77 -2.33 1.20 5.96
C VAL A 77 -3.20 0.69 4.81
N ASP A 78 -4.35 1.33 4.57
CA ASP A 78 -5.22 1.02 3.44
C ASP A 78 -4.49 1.20 2.10
N TRP A 79 -3.99 2.41 1.88
CA TRP A 79 -3.28 2.80 0.66
C TRP A 79 -2.05 1.93 0.39
N ALA A 80 -1.17 1.78 1.38
CA ALA A 80 0.09 1.05 1.22
C ALA A 80 -0.12 -0.44 0.99
N GLY A 81 -1.13 -1.05 1.65
CA GLY A 81 -1.55 -2.41 1.38
C GLY A 81 -2.01 -2.59 -0.07
N GLY A 82 -2.78 -1.64 -0.61
CA GLY A 82 -3.14 -1.60 -2.03
C GLY A 82 -1.91 -1.54 -2.95
N MET A 83 -0.97 -0.63 -2.68
CA MET A 83 0.25 -0.50 -3.47
C MET A 83 1.12 -1.76 -3.45
N ALA A 84 1.20 -2.45 -2.30
CA ALA A 84 1.91 -3.73 -2.19
C ALA A 84 1.24 -4.83 -3.04
N ILE A 85 -0.09 -4.87 -3.10
CA ILE A 85 -0.84 -5.79 -3.99
C ILE A 85 -0.60 -5.44 -5.46
N ALA A 86 -0.54 -4.15 -5.82
CA ALA A 86 -0.20 -3.73 -7.17
C ALA A 86 1.22 -4.18 -7.57
N ALA A 87 2.19 -4.07 -6.66
CA ALA A 87 3.55 -4.61 -6.87
C ALA A 87 3.55 -6.14 -7.06
N ALA A 88 2.79 -6.85 -6.24
CA ALA A 88 2.70 -8.31 -6.24
C ALA A 88 2.02 -8.87 -7.48
N THR A 89 0.97 -8.21 -7.97
CA THR A 89 0.13 -8.75 -9.05
C THR A 89 0.45 -8.15 -10.41
N GLY A 90 1.07 -6.97 -10.46
CA GLY A 90 1.22 -6.20 -11.70
C GLY A 90 -0.11 -5.68 -12.25
N ARG A 91 -1.20 -5.77 -11.48
CA ARG A 91 -2.53 -5.28 -11.87
C ARG A 91 -2.75 -3.88 -11.31
N SER A 92 -3.60 -3.10 -11.98
CA SER A 92 -4.09 -1.81 -11.50
C SER A 92 -5.33 -1.93 -10.61
N GLN A 93 -5.86 -3.14 -10.42
CA GLN A 93 -6.95 -3.41 -9.50
C GLN A 93 -6.40 -4.14 -8.27
N THR A 94 -6.53 -3.53 -7.10
CA THR A 94 -5.99 -4.05 -5.83
C THR A 94 -7.05 -4.69 -4.94
N GLY A 95 -8.29 -4.77 -5.41
CA GLY A 95 -9.42 -5.27 -4.65
C GLY A 95 -10.07 -4.25 -3.71
N VAL A 96 -11.15 -4.68 -3.06
CA VAL A 96 -11.91 -3.90 -2.07
C VAL A 96 -11.53 -4.32 -0.66
N SER A 97 -11.54 -3.37 0.28
CA SER A 97 -11.17 -3.61 1.68
C SER A 97 -12.20 -4.50 2.38
N VAL A 98 -11.73 -5.52 3.09
CA VAL A 98 -12.57 -6.47 3.86
C VAL A 98 -12.32 -6.33 5.36
N ASP A 99 -11.07 -6.13 5.76
CA ASP A 99 -10.66 -5.99 7.15
C ASP A 99 -9.40 -5.14 7.25
N ILE A 100 -9.36 -4.19 8.19
CA ILE A 100 -8.21 -3.37 8.49
C ILE A 100 -7.97 -3.35 10.01
N HIS A 101 -6.73 -3.58 10.42
CA HIS A 101 -6.31 -3.54 11.82
C HIS A 101 -5.06 -2.67 11.96
N ILE A 102 -5.00 -1.85 13.02
CA ILE A 102 -3.91 -0.89 13.25
C ILE A 102 -3.57 -0.83 14.74
N SER A 103 -2.29 -0.88 15.06
CA SER A 103 -1.74 -0.60 16.38
C SER A 103 -0.91 0.68 16.35
N TYR A 104 -1.24 1.63 17.23
CA TYR A 104 -0.51 2.88 17.41
C TYR A 104 0.58 2.69 18.46
N VAL A 105 1.84 2.88 18.07
CA VAL A 105 3.01 2.48 18.87
C VAL A 105 3.72 3.70 19.46
N ALA A 106 3.99 4.72 18.64
CA ALA A 106 4.70 5.93 19.06
C ALA A 106 4.17 7.17 18.32
N ALA A 107 4.53 8.35 18.81
CA ALA A 107 4.16 9.61 18.16
C ALA A 107 5.12 9.97 17.01
N ALA A 108 4.55 10.49 15.93
CA ALA A 108 5.23 11.34 14.94
C ALA A 108 4.58 12.73 14.96
N ARG A 109 5.32 13.79 14.64
CA ARG A 109 4.91 15.20 14.75
C ARG A 109 5.19 15.94 13.45
N GLU A 110 4.68 17.15 13.32
CA GLU A 110 5.09 18.04 12.23
C GLU A 110 6.61 18.20 12.17
N GLY A 111 7.16 18.22 10.95
CA GLY A 111 8.61 18.25 10.71
C GLY A 111 9.30 16.90 10.80
N ASP A 112 8.59 15.83 11.21
CA ASP A 112 9.05 14.47 10.96
C ASP A 112 8.78 14.08 9.49
N GLU A 113 9.39 12.99 9.05
CA GLU A 113 8.94 12.27 7.86
C GLU A 113 8.62 10.83 8.22
N LEU A 114 7.57 10.31 7.61
CA LEU A 114 7.18 8.92 7.76
C LEU A 114 7.89 8.08 6.70
N GLU A 115 8.40 6.94 7.11
CA GLU A 115 8.75 5.83 6.22
C GLU A 115 7.69 4.75 6.33
N ILE A 116 6.99 4.51 5.23
CA ILE A 116 5.88 3.57 5.13
C ILE A 116 6.36 2.40 4.30
N GLU A 117 6.51 1.25 4.94
CA GLU A 117 6.83 0.00 4.28
C GLU A 117 5.60 -0.90 4.31
N ALA A 118 5.20 -1.43 3.16
CA ALA A 118 4.12 -2.41 3.07
C ALA A 118 4.53 -3.60 2.24
N TRP A 119 4.09 -4.79 2.65
CA TRP A 119 4.35 -6.02 1.93
C TRP A 119 3.14 -6.95 1.95
N VAL A 120 3.03 -7.73 0.88
CA VAL A 120 2.05 -8.80 0.76
C VAL A 120 2.54 -10.02 1.51
N GLN A 121 1.72 -10.52 2.43
CA GLN A 121 1.92 -11.80 3.09
C GLN A 121 1.45 -12.96 2.21
N ARG A 122 0.35 -12.78 1.48
CA ARG A 122 -0.21 -13.78 0.56
C ARG A 122 -1.21 -13.14 -0.40
N VAL A 123 -1.20 -13.57 -1.67
CA VAL A 123 -2.31 -13.39 -2.61
C VAL A 123 -2.95 -14.75 -2.87
N GLY A 124 -4.15 -14.96 -2.35
CA GLY A 124 -4.96 -16.16 -2.64
C GLY A 124 -5.86 -15.97 -3.85
N GLY A 125 -6.72 -16.95 -4.11
CA GLY A 125 -7.69 -16.88 -5.21
C GLY A 125 -8.74 -15.77 -5.06
N THR A 126 -9.06 -15.37 -3.83
CA THR A 126 -10.08 -14.35 -3.54
C THR A 126 -9.59 -13.22 -2.65
N LEU A 127 -8.72 -13.52 -1.67
CA LEU A 127 -8.24 -12.56 -0.67
C LEU A 127 -6.73 -12.32 -0.82
N ALA A 128 -6.33 -11.08 -0.59
CA ALA A 128 -4.94 -10.69 -0.39
C ALA A 128 -4.75 -10.15 1.02
N TYR A 129 -3.65 -10.53 1.65
CA TYR A 129 -3.28 -10.15 3.01
C TYR A 129 -1.99 -9.34 2.98
N THR A 130 -2.00 -8.20 3.63
CA THR A 130 -0.86 -7.27 3.65
C THR A 130 -0.52 -6.83 5.06
N SER A 131 0.74 -6.47 5.27
CA SER A 131 1.24 -5.86 6.48
C SER A 131 1.91 -4.54 6.14
N VAL A 132 1.83 -3.60 7.07
CA VAL A 132 2.34 -2.24 6.93
C VAL A 132 3.05 -1.84 8.22
N GLU A 133 4.23 -1.25 8.09
CA GLU A 133 4.92 -0.56 9.17
C GLU A 133 5.12 0.89 8.79
N ILE A 134 4.71 1.79 9.69
CA ILE A 134 4.93 3.22 9.61
C ILE A 134 6.00 3.55 10.63
N ARG A 135 7.12 4.07 10.16
CA ARG A 135 8.26 4.48 10.99
C ARG A 135 8.47 5.97 10.87
N ARG A 136 9.04 6.58 11.91
CA ARG A 136 9.54 7.94 11.83
C ARG A 136 10.97 7.92 11.31
N ARG A 137 11.27 8.74 10.31
CA ARG A 137 12.63 9.13 9.92
C ARG A 137 12.83 10.62 10.16
N LYS A 138 14.09 11.04 10.31
CA LYS A 138 14.41 12.47 10.21
C LYS A 138 14.28 12.87 8.74
N LEU A 139 13.58 13.97 8.47
CA LEU A 139 13.64 14.61 7.15
C LEU A 139 15.12 14.83 6.80
N PRO A 140 15.54 14.56 5.55
CA PRO A 140 16.83 15.06 5.10
C PRO A 140 16.83 16.60 5.25
N PRO A 141 17.99 17.21 5.57
CA PRO A 141 18.11 18.67 5.55
C PRO A 141 17.59 19.19 4.22
N LEU A 142 16.80 20.28 4.24
CA LEU A 142 16.51 20.99 3.00
C LEU A 142 17.85 21.36 2.36
N PRO A 143 18.02 21.21 1.02
CA PRO A 143 19.18 21.78 0.37
C PRO A 143 19.20 23.27 0.71
N SER A 144 20.35 23.74 1.21
CA SER A 144 20.56 25.17 1.44
C SER A 144 20.21 25.89 0.15
N ASN A 145 19.23 26.79 0.20
CA ASN A 145 19.11 27.79 -0.84
C ASN A 145 20.44 28.57 -0.79
N GLY A 146 21.34 28.28 -1.73
CA GLY A 146 22.23 29.33 -2.20
C GLY A 146 21.34 30.41 -2.82
N ASP A 147 21.78 31.66 -2.71
CA ASP A 147 21.13 32.88 -3.22
C ASP A 147 20.17 33.51 -2.18
N ASP A 148 20.27 34.78 -1.78
CA ASP A 148 21.16 35.88 -2.13
C ASP A 148 21.15 36.88 -0.95
N SER A 149 22.31 37.18 -0.36
CA SER A 149 22.52 38.45 0.34
C SER A 149 23.74 39.12 -0.27
N HIS A 150 23.47 39.90 -1.32
CA HIS A 150 24.33 40.97 -1.79
C HIS A 150 24.38 42.03 -0.68
N ASP A 151 25.30 41.88 0.28
CA ASP A 151 25.74 43.01 1.09
C ASP A 151 27.25 42.90 1.18
N GLY A 152 27.88 43.88 0.53
CA GLY A 152 29.31 43.99 0.38
C GLY A 152 30.01 44.43 1.65
N ASP A 153 31.32 44.56 1.43
CA ASP A 153 32.31 45.30 2.20
C ASP A 153 33.11 44.53 3.26
N ASP A 154 34.40 44.46 2.89
CA ASP A 154 35.61 44.53 3.71
C ASP A 154 36.25 43.27 4.31
N HIS A 155 37.10 42.68 3.45
CA HIS A 155 38.56 42.58 3.62
C HIS A 155 39.18 42.06 4.93
N ARG A 156 39.95 40.96 4.71
CA ARG A 156 41.14 40.42 5.42
C ARG A 156 40.83 39.12 6.17
N ALA A 157 41.67 38.09 6.20
CA ALA A 157 42.81 37.57 5.43
C ALA A 157 43.16 36.24 6.14
N ASP A 158 43.62 35.23 5.39
CA ASP A 158 44.10 33.91 5.86
C ASP A 158 43.06 33.02 6.56
N GLY A 159 43.03 31.69 6.46
CA GLY A 159 43.85 30.68 5.79
C GLY A 159 43.18 29.31 6.05
N SER A 160 43.60 28.31 5.26
CA SER A 160 43.21 26.88 5.31
C SER A 160 41.86 26.50 4.66
N GLN A 161 41.95 26.17 3.37
CA GLN A 161 40.98 25.36 2.65
C GLN A 161 41.15 23.90 3.08
N ASP A 162 40.34 23.42 4.01
CA ASP A 162 39.98 22.00 4.03
C ASP A 162 38.59 21.89 3.42
N GLY A 163 38.57 21.74 2.09
CA GLY A 163 37.36 21.49 1.32
C GLY A 163 36.86 20.09 1.62
N GLY A 164 36.21 19.93 2.77
CA GLY A 164 35.46 18.72 3.08
C GLY A 164 34.39 18.55 2.00
N ASP A 165 34.52 17.49 1.21
CA ASP A 165 33.52 17.04 0.26
C ASP A 165 32.15 16.93 0.96
N HIS A 166 31.36 17.99 0.88
CA HIS A 166 29.94 17.95 1.22
C HIS A 166 29.25 17.12 0.14
N LYS A 167 29.33 15.80 0.27
CA LYS A 167 28.53 14.87 -0.52
C LYS A 167 27.07 15.30 -0.38
N LYS A 168 26.50 15.79 -1.49
CA LYS A 168 25.06 16.04 -1.60
C LYS A 168 24.34 14.81 -1.08
N VAL A 169 23.61 14.96 0.01
CA VAL A 169 22.82 13.88 0.59
C VAL A 169 21.69 13.62 -0.39
N ASP A 170 21.65 12.43 -0.98
CA ASP A 170 20.52 12.04 -1.83
C ASP A 170 19.24 12.01 -0.96
N PRO A 171 18.23 12.86 -1.23
CA PRO A 171 16.99 12.88 -0.46
C PRO A 171 16.19 11.58 -0.60
N TYR A 172 16.55 10.72 -1.56
CA TYR A 172 15.96 9.41 -1.81
C TYR A 172 16.78 8.24 -1.23
N ALA A 173 17.94 8.48 -0.61
CA ALA A 173 18.74 7.41 -0.03
C ALA A 173 18.01 6.68 1.10
N VAL A 174 17.97 5.35 1.04
CA VAL A 174 17.45 4.49 2.10
C VAL A 174 18.42 4.53 3.29
N ALA A 175 17.94 4.94 4.46
CA ALA A 175 18.78 5.04 5.67
C ALA A 175 19.26 3.65 6.14
N LYS A 176 20.51 3.56 6.65
CA LYS A 176 21.11 2.30 7.14
C LYS A 176 20.43 1.73 8.39
N THR A 177 19.86 2.60 9.23
CA THR A 177 19.11 2.20 10.44
C THR A 177 17.68 2.70 10.32
N ARG A 178 16.73 1.78 10.50
CA ARG A 178 15.30 2.11 10.52
C ARG A 178 14.97 2.89 11.79
N GLY A 179 14.20 3.97 11.65
CA GLY A 179 13.74 4.74 12.80
C GLY A 179 12.63 4.05 13.61
N PRO A 180 12.14 4.67 14.70
CA PRO A 180 11.17 4.05 15.58
C PRO A 180 9.83 3.83 14.88
N VAL A 181 9.16 2.74 15.23
CA VAL A 181 7.82 2.41 14.73
C VAL A 181 6.79 3.34 15.36
N VAL A 182 6.03 4.03 14.51
CA VAL A 182 4.93 4.95 14.86
C VAL A 182 3.63 4.16 14.89
N ALA A 183 3.38 3.32 13.89
CA ALA A 183 2.22 2.45 13.83
C ALA A 183 2.52 1.18 13.04
N ARG A 184 1.73 0.14 13.28
CA ARG A 184 1.70 -1.11 12.52
C ARG A 184 0.30 -1.37 12.07
N GLY A 185 0.13 -1.95 10.89
CA GLY A 185 -1.19 -2.36 10.44
C GLY A 185 -1.16 -3.60 9.57
N SER A 186 -2.33 -4.21 9.45
CA SER A 186 -2.62 -5.25 8.46
C SER A 186 -3.86 -4.86 7.69
N HIS A 187 -3.89 -5.25 6.43
CA HIS A 187 -5.02 -4.96 5.57
C HIS A 187 -5.34 -6.14 4.66
N THR A 188 -6.60 -6.56 4.68
CA THR A 188 -7.13 -7.66 3.89
C THR A 188 -8.04 -7.09 2.80
N LYS A 189 -7.78 -7.43 1.54
CA LYS A 189 -8.60 -7.02 0.39
C LYS A 189 -9.16 -8.22 -0.37
N TYR A 190 -10.37 -8.11 -0.88
CA TYR A 190 -10.98 -9.05 -1.83
C TYR A 190 -10.55 -8.68 -3.26
N VAL A 191 -9.67 -9.49 -3.85
CA VAL A 191 -8.99 -9.22 -5.13
C VAL A 191 -9.65 -9.87 -6.34
N ALA A 192 -10.58 -10.81 -6.14
CA ALA A 192 -11.41 -11.36 -7.23
C ALA A 192 -12.57 -10.42 -7.62
N TYR A 193 -12.53 -9.15 -7.21
CA TYR A 193 -13.60 -8.19 -7.43
C TYR A 193 -13.70 -7.79 -8.91
N GLY A 194 -14.79 -8.13 -9.59
CA GLY A 194 -15.00 -7.76 -11.00
C GLY A 194 -14.42 -8.74 -12.02
N GLU A 195 -13.71 -9.79 -11.59
CA GLU A 195 -13.52 -10.96 -12.47
C GLU A 195 -14.88 -11.66 -12.64
N PRO A 196 -15.27 -12.10 -13.85
CA PRO A 196 -16.49 -12.87 -14.04
C PRO A 196 -16.48 -14.08 -13.09
N ARG A 197 -17.55 -14.26 -12.32
CA ARG A 197 -17.70 -15.46 -11.48
C ARG A 197 -17.54 -16.67 -12.41
N LYS A 198 -16.56 -17.54 -12.17
CA LYS A 198 -16.50 -18.84 -12.86
C LYS A 198 -17.80 -19.55 -12.53
N VAL A 199 -18.72 -19.61 -13.48
CA VAL A 199 -19.91 -20.45 -13.35
C VAL A 199 -19.37 -21.87 -13.25
N PRO A 200 -19.62 -22.61 -12.16
CA PRO A 200 -19.27 -24.02 -12.14
C PRO A 200 -19.91 -24.67 -13.36
N PRO A 201 -19.25 -25.60 -14.08
CA PRO A 201 -19.94 -26.36 -15.10
C PRO A 201 -21.23 -26.91 -14.49
N ALA A 202 -22.34 -26.81 -15.23
CA ALA A 202 -23.64 -27.30 -14.76
C ALA A 202 -23.41 -28.69 -14.18
N ALA A 203 -23.76 -28.87 -12.90
CA ALA A 203 -23.58 -30.15 -12.26
C ALA A 203 -24.25 -31.20 -13.16
N GLU A 204 -23.47 -32.14 -13.69
CA GLU A 204 -24.04 -33.29 -14.37
C GLU A 204 -25.02 -33.90 -13.37
N THR A 205 -26.31 -33.81 -13.68
CA THR A 205 -27.33 -34.47 -12.90
C THR A 205 -26.99 -35.94 -12.93
N LYS A 206 -26.47 -36.47 -11.81
CA LYS A 206 -26.25 -37.91 -11.69
C LYS A 206 -27.57 -38.60 -12.09
N PRO A 207 -27.54 -39.58 -13.00
CA PRO A 207 -28.75 -40.18 -13.57
C PRO A 207 -29.71 -40.77 -12.52
N GLU A 208 -29.22 -41.07 -11.31
CA GLU A 208 -30.07 -41.47 -10.17
C GLU A 208 -31.03 -40.38 -9.70
N ALA A 209 -30.64 -39.09 -9.73
CA ALA A 209 -31.51 -38.00 -9.27
C ALA A 209 -32.66 -37.74 -10.27
N ALA A 210 -32.41 -37.90 -11.58
CA ALA A 210 -33.45 -37.76 -12.60
C ALA A 210 -34.53 -38.84 -12.47
N LYS A 211 -34.15 -40.09 -12.16
CA LYS A 211 -35.10 -41.19 -11.93
C LYS A 211 -35.95 -40.99 -10.68
N ALA A 212 -35.40 -40.39 -9.62
CA ALA A 212 -36.15 -40.12 -8.40
C ALA A 212 -37.24 -39.05 -8.60
N VAL A 213 -36.97 -38.03 -9.42
CA VAL A 213 -37.96 -37.00 -9.76
C VAL A 213 -39.08 -37.58 -10.62
N GLU A 214 -38.75 -38.40 -11.63
CA GLU A 214 -39.75 -39.04 -12.51
C GLU A 214 -40.64 -40.04 -11.76
N ALA A 215 -40.08 -40.76 -10.77
CA ALA A 215 -40.84 -41.66 -9.90
C ALA A 215 -41.81 -40.90 -8.98
N ALA A 216 -41.41 -39.74 -8.45
CA ALA A 216 -42.27 -38.93 -7.60
C ALA A 216 -43.43 -38.28 -8.38
N GLU A 217 -43.17 -37.80 -9.61
CA GLU A 217 -44.22 -37.22 -10.46
C GLU A 217 -45.25 -38.24 -10.93
N THR A 218 -44.84 -39.50 -11.17
CA THR A 218 -45.76 -40.58 -11.52
C THR A 218 -46.62 -41.05 -10.35
N GLU A 219 -46.11 -40.99 -9.11
CA GLU A 219 -46.86 -41.32 -7.91
C GLU A 219 -47.92 -40.25 -7.58
N GLU A 220 -47.58 -38.97 -7.72
CA GLU A 220 -48.54 -37.88 -7.52
C GLU A 220 -49.68 -37.91 -8.57
N HIS A 221 -49.37 -38.26 -9.83
CA HIS A 221 -50.39 -38.36 -10.88
C HIS A 221 -51.34 -39.55 -10.67
N ARG A 222 -50.88 -40.64 -10.04
CA ARG A 222 -51.74 -41.78 -9.67
C ARG A 222 -52.64 -41.46 -8.48
N SER A 223 -52.15 -40.71 -7.49
CA SER A 223 -52.97 -40.30 -6.34
C SER A 223 -54.14 -39.40 -6.73
N ARG A 224 -54.00 -38.56 -7.78
CA ARG A 224 -55.07 -37.65 -8.22
C ARG A 224 -56.18 -38.30 -9.05
N LYS A 225 -56.02 -39.56 -9.50
CA LYS A 225 -57.03 -40.30 -10.26
C LYS A 225 -57.70 -41.43 -9.46
N GLY A 226 -57.41 -41.55 -8.17
CA GLY A 226 -57.92 -42.61 -7.28
C GLY A 226 -59.12 -42.24 -6.39
N THR A 227 -59.72 -41.05 -6.57
CA THR A 227 -60.97 -40.62 -5.92
C THR A 227 -62.02 -40.33 -6.97
#